data_AF-A0A0D1KZ19-F1
#
_entry.id   AF-A0A0D1KZ19-F1
#
_cell.length_a   1.000
_cell.length_b   1.000
_cell.length_c   1.000
_cell.angle_alpha   90.00
_cell.angle_beta   90.00
_cell.angle_gamma   90.00
#
_symmetry.space_group_name_H-M   'P 1'
#
loop_
_entity.id
_entity.type
_entity.pdbx_description
1 polymer ?
#
loop_
_entity_poly.entity_id
_entity_poly.type
_entity_poly.pdbx_seq_one_letter_code
_entity_poly.pdbx_strand_id
1 'polypeptide(L)'
;MQHHESLRSAATQLRHAATQCTSPTERIHSYIATMIDHVYPMERCGEASVLTSIWLNRSGQHVDQIDALVDALIEPLRDAIHVGCQTGEMSSPCPDTDAQAIFHLVTGMILTQGAPGRRASAEYIKGVVMDAVGHSLKLARP
;
A
#
# COMPACT_ATOMS: atom_id res chain seq x y z
N MET A 1 -16.09 -7.91 -14.79
CA MET A 1 -16.72 -6.94 -13.88
C MET A 1 -16.25 -7.06 -12.43
N GLN A 2 -16.14 -8.28 -11.88
CA GLN A 2 -15.86 -8.54 -10.45
C GLN A 2 -14.57 -7.90 -9.90
N HIS A 3 -13.47 -7.85 -10.66
CA HIS A 3 -12.19 -7.30 -10.19
C HIS A 3 -12.18 -5.79 -9.94
N HIS A 4 -13.01 -5.03 -10.67
CA HIS A 4 -13.09 -3.57 -10.51
C HIS A 4 -13.79 -3.17 -9.20
N GLU A 5 -14.79 -3.94 -8.77
CA GLU A 5 -15.49 -3.68 -7.50
C GLU A 5 -14.63 -4.03 -6.30
N SER A 6 -13.88 -5.14 -6.34
CA SER A 6 -12.92 -5.50 -5.30
C SER A 6 -11.85 -4.42 -5.13
N LEU A 7 -11.34 -3.85 -6.24
CA LEU A 7 -10.36 -2.76 -6.20
C LEU A 7 -10.94 -1.47 -5.62
N ARG A 8 -12.14 -1.11 -6.02
CA ARG A 8 -12.84 0.06 -5.47
C ARG A 8 -13.12 -0.09 -3.98
N SER A 9 -13.49 -1.30 -3.55
CA SER A 9 -13.70 -1.63 -2.14
C SER A 9 -12.38 -1.53 -1.35
N ALA A 10 -11.28 -2.08 -1.88
CA ALA A 10 -9.96 -1.97 -1.28
C ALA A 10 -9.50 -0.50 -1.18
N ALA A 11 -9.67 0.30 -2.24
CA ALA A 11 -9.36 1.73 -2.23
C ALA A 11 -10.18 2.48 -1.16
N THR A 12 -11.45 2.14 -1.00
CA THR A 12 -12.32 2.72 0.04
C THR A 12 -11.82 2.37 1.44
N GLN A 13 -11.46 1.11 1.67
CA GLN A 13 -10.93 0.65 2.96
C GLN A 13 -9.58 1.28 3.29
N LEU A 14 -8.67 1.37 2.31
CA LEU A 14 -7.37 2.02 2.48
C LEU A 14 -7.52 3.52 2.78
N ARG A 15 -8.43 4.20 2.08
CA ARG A 15 -8.75 5.60 2.38
C ARG A 15 -9.32 5.76 3.78
N HIS A 16 -10.18 4.84 4.21
CA HIS A 16 -10.69 4.86 5.58
C HIS A 16 -9.57 4.66 6.61
N ALA A 17 -8.71 3.66 6.43
CA ALA A 17 -7.57 3.41 7.32
C ALA A 17 -6.61 4.60 7.41
N ALA A 18 -6.37 5.29 6.29
CA ALA A 18 -5.52 6.47 6.22
C ALA A 18 -6.19 7.78 6.70
N THR A 19 -7.46 7.77 7.10
CA THR A 19 -8.18 8.96 7.57
C THR A 19 -8.69 8.84 9.00
N GLN A 20 -8.73 7.63 9.56
CA GLN A 20 -9.18 7.37 10.93
C GLN A 20 -8.22 7.91 12.02
N CYS A 21 -6.92 7.93 11.74
CA CYS A 21 -5.91 8.38 12.71
C CYS A 21 -5.68 9.89 12.61
N THR A 22 -5.34 10.52 13.73
CA THR A 22 -4.99 11.95 13.78
C THR A 22 -3.55 12.20 13.34
N SER A 23 -2.61 11.31 13.67
CA SER A 23 -1.22 11.42 13.23
C SER A 23 -1.02 10.88 11.80
N PRO A 24 -0.41 11.67 10.88
CA PRO A 24 0.17 11.22 9.63
C PRO A 24 0.93 9.90 9.69
N THR A 25 1.78 9.70 10.70
CA THR A 25 2.54 8.46 10.89
C THR A 25 1.61 7.26 11.12
N GLU A 26 0.62 7.42 12.00
CA GLU A 26 -0.37 6.38 12.26
C GLU A 26 -1.25 6.08 11.05
N ARG A 27 -1.55 7.09 10.22
CA ARG A 27 -2.28 6.89 8.95
C ARG A 27 -1.49 6.00 7.99
N ILE A 28 -0.18 6.23 7.86
CA ILE A 28 0.72 5.42 7.03
C ILE A 28 0.78 3.99 7.57
N HIS A 29 0.94 3.81 8.88
CA HIS A 29 0.95 2.49 9.49
C HIS A 29 -0.36 1.73 9.30
N SER A 30 -1.50 2.40 9.51
CA SER A 30 -2.84 1.83 9.33
C SER A 30 -3.11 1.45 7.88
N TYR A 31 -2.65 2.26 6.93
CA TYR A 31 -2.69 1.95 5.50
C TYR A 31 -1.91 0.66 5.18
N ILE A 32 -0.64 0.58 5.61
CA ILE A 32 0.23 -0.58 5.36
C ILE A 32 -0.36 -1.85 5.99
N ALA A 33 -0.80 -1.77 7.25
CA ALA A 33 -1.40 -2.89 7.95
C ALA A 33 -2.67 -3.39 7.23
N THR A 34 -3.54 -2.47 6.83
CA THR A 34 -4.78 -2.78 6.11
C THR A 34 -4.50 -3.46 4.77
N MET A 35 -3.52 -2.97 4.00
CA MET A 35 -3.13 -3.57 2.73
C MET A 35 -2.62 -5.01 2.91
N ILE A 36 -1.77 -5.25 3.91
CA ILE A 36 -1.24 -6.59 4.19
C ILE A 36 -2.37 -7.51 4.67
N ASP A 37 -3.23 -7.06 5.60
CA ASP A 37 -4.29 -7.89 6.16
C ASP A 37 -5.36 -8.29 5.15
N HIS A 38 -5.68 -7.39 4.21
CA HIS A 38 -6.71 -7.68 3.21
C HIS A 38 -6.17 -8.48 2.05
N VAL A 39 -4.95 -8.20 1.59
CA VAL A 39 -4.48 -8.73 0.31
C VAL A 39 -3.57 -9.94 0.48
N TYR A 40 -2.72 -9.96 1.51
CA TYR A 40 -1.78 -11.08 1.72
C TYR A 40 -2.45 -12.46 1.87
N PRO A 41 -3.57 -12.60 2.62
CA PRO A 41 -4.27 -13.88 2.73
C PRO A 41 -4.86 -14.36 1.41
N MET A 42 -5.40 -13.45 0.59
CA MET A 42 -6.03 -13.81 -0.69
C MET A 42 -4.98 -14.29 -1.71
N GLU A 43 -3.79 -13.70 -1.71
CA GLU A 43 -2.71 -14.14 -2.59
C GLU A 43 -2.14 -15.50 -2.19
N ARG A 44 -2.07 -15.80 -0.90
CA ARG A 44 -1.69 -17.13 -0.42
C ARG A 44 -2.66 -18.23 -0.83
N CYS A 45 -3.94 -17.90 -0.99
CA CYS A 45 -4.96 -18.86 -1.43
C CYS A 45 -4.99 -19.04 -2.96
N GLY A 46 -4.22 -18.27 -3.72
CA GLY A 46 -4.25 -18.26 -5.19
C GLY A 46 -5.55 -17.67 -5.77
N GLU A 47 -6.44 -17.14 -4.92
CA GLU A 47 -7.74 -16.60 -5.31
C GLU A 47 -7.68 -15.11 -5.67
N ALA A 48 -6.68 -14.37 -5.19
CA ALA A 48 -6.53 -12.98 -5.58
C ALA A 48 -5.78 -12.83 -6.93
N SER A 49 -6.59 -12.59 -7.95
CA SER A 49 -6.10 -12.22 -9.28
C SER A 49 -5.79 -10.71 -9.36
N VAL A 50 -6.02 -9.91 -8.32
CA VAL A 50 -6.17 -8.45 -8.47
C VAL A 50 -4.85 -7.67 -8.47
N LEU A 51 -3.95 -7.86 -7.49
CA LEU A 51 -2.62 -7.22 -7.55
C LEU A 51 -1.80 -7.77 -8.71
N THR A 52 -1.90 -9.08 -8.93
CA THR A 52 -1.30 -9.78 -10.07
C THR A 52 -1.84 -9.24 -11.40
N SER A 53 -3.14 -8.95 -11.49
CA SER A 53 -3.76 -8.32 -12.68
C SER A 53 -3.37 -6.86 -12.86
N ILE A 54 -3.24 -6.06 -11.79
CA ILE A 54 -2.71 -4.68 -11.88
C ILE A 54 -1.30 -4.71 -12.49
N TRP A 55 -0.45 -5.62 -12.01
CA TRP A 55 0.94 -5.74 -12.48
C TRP A 55 1.06 -6.33 -13.90
N LEU A 56 0.25 -7.35 -14.25
CA LEU A 56 0.29 -7.97 -15.58
C LEU A 56 -0.41 -7.15 -16.67
N ASN A 57 -1.55 -6.50 -16.37
CA ASN A 57 -2.35 -5.77 -17.37
C ASN A 57 -1.87 -4.34 -17.66
N ARG A 58 -0.84 -3.84 -16.98
CA ARG A 58 -0.11 -2.62 -17.38
C ARG A 58 0.56 -2.72 -18.75
N SER A 59 0.49 -3.87 -19.41
CA SER A 59 1.01 -4.15 -20.75
C SER A 59 -0.05 -4.13 -21.88
N GLY A 60 -1.34 -3.83 -21.60
CA GLY A 60 -2.46 -4.01 -22.56
C GLY A 60 -3.44 -2.84 -22.72
N GLN A 61 -4.57 -3.07 -23.42
CA GLN A 61 -5.56 -2.05 -23.86
C GLN A 61 -6.36 -1.31 -22.76
N HIS A 62 -6.03 -1.49 -21.47
CA HIS A 62 -6.77 -0.91 -20.32
C HIS A 62 -5.87 -0.08 -19.37
N VAL A 63 -4.72 0.41 -19.85
CA VAL A 63 -3.74 1.15 -19.03
C VAL A 63 -4.37 2.30 -18.25
N ASP A 64 -5.16 3.17 -18.90
CA ASP A 64 -5.70 4.38 -18.27
C ASP A 64 -6.63 4.09 -17.07
N GLN A 65 -7.44 3.03 -17.16
CA GLN A 65 -8.36 2.64 -16.08
C GLN A 65 -7.61 2.01 -14.91
N ILE A 66 -6.57 1.23 -15.20
CA ILE A 66 -5.71 0.62 -14.18
C ILE A 66 -4.87 1.70 -13.49
N ASP A 67 -4.36 2.68 -14.22
CA ASP A 67 -3.58 3.76 -13.65
C ASP A 67 -4.43 4.69 -12.77
N ALA A 68 -5.68 4.98 -13.17
CA ALA A 68 -6.62 5.71 -12.32
C ALA A 68 -6.94 4.95 -11.01
N LEU A 69 -7.04 3.62 -11.08
CA LEU A 69 -7.24 2.78 -9.89
C LEU A 69 -6.00 2.74 -9.00
N VAL A 70 -4.82 2.60 -9.58
CA VAL A 70 -3.56 2.61 -8.84
C VAL A 70 -3.34 3.97 -8.17
N ASP A 71 -3.64 5.07 -8.87
CA ASP A 71 -3.56 6.41 -8.28
C ASP A 71 -4.53 6.57 -7.11
N ALA A 72 -5.76 6.07 -7.23
CA ALA A 72 -6.72 6.05 -6.13
C ALA A 72 -6.28 5.19 -4.93
N LEU A 73 -5.48 4.14 -5.15
CA LEU A 73 -4.89 3.33 -4.08
C LEU A 73 -3.71 4.04 -3.39
N ILE A 74 -2.97 4.86 -4.13
CA ILE A 74 -1.80 5.60 -3.62
C ILE A 74 -2.20 6.91 -2.94
N GLU A 75 -3.28 7.55 -3.39
CA GLU A 75 -3.70 8.87 -2.91
C GLU A 75 -3.78 9.02 -1.38
N PRO A 76 -4.34 8.06 -0.61
CA PRO A 76 -4.41 8.23 0.85
C PRO A 76 -3.03 8.26 1.52
N LEU A 77 -2.06 7.57 0.93
CA LEU A 77 -0.68 7.55 1.39
C LEU A 77 0.04 8.85 1.02
N ARG A 78 -0.20 9.37 -0.19
CA ARG A 78 0.29 10.67 -0.64
C ARG A 78 -0.17 11.77 0.32
N ASP A 79 -1.46 11.81 0.61
CA ASP A 79 -2.05 12.77 1.54
C ASP A 79 -1.41 12.68 2.93
N ALA A 80 -1.25 11.47 3.47
CA ALA A 80 -0.60 11.28 4.77
C ALA A 80 0.85 11.79 4.79
N ILE A 81 1.63 11.54 3.74
CA ILE A 81 3.02 12.01 3.66
C ILE A 81 3.08 13.53 3.53
N HIS A 82 2.22 14.13 2.71
CA HIS A 82 2.14 15.59 2.56
C HIS A 82 1.80 16.27 3.89
N VAL A 83 0.76 15.79 4.58
CA VAL A 83 0.39 16.34 5.89
C VAL A 83 1.52 16.16 6.89
N GLY A 84 2.16 14.97 6.93
CA GLY A 84 3.29 14.72 7.82
C GLY A 84 4.50 15.62 7.57
N CYS A 85 4.80 15.94 6.30
CA CYS A 85 5.86 16.89 5.97
C CYS A 85 5.48 18.31 6.40
N GLN A 86 4.21 18.70 6.27
CA GLN A 86 3.71 20.01 6.71
C GLN A 86 3.69 20.17 8.23
N THR A 87 3.34 19.11 8.97
CA THR A 87 3.32 19.12 10.45
C THR A 87 4.70 18.89 11.07
N GLY A 88 5.69 18.47 10.28
CA GLY A 88 7.05 18.18 10.74
C GLY A 88 7.20 16.79 11.40
N GLU A 89 6.19 15.93 11.31
CA GLU A 89 6.25 14.55 11.82
C GLU A 89 7.15 13.64 10.98
N MET A 90 7.38 14.01 9.72
CA MET A 90 8.25 13.28 8.80
C MET A 90 8.94 14.22 7.81
N SER A 91 9.92 13.70 7.08
CA SER A 91 10.66 14.46 6.08
C SER A 91 10.84 13.65 4.80
N SER A 92 10.23 14.13 3.73
CA SER A 92 10.40 13.60 2.37
C SER A 92 10.75 14.74 1.40
N PRO A 93 11.77 14.57 0.54
CA PRO A 93 12.05 15.52 -0.53
C PRO A 93 11.09 15.38 -1.72
N CYS A 94 10.45 14.21 -1.88
CA CYS A 94 9.57 13.88 -3.00
C CYS A 94 8.35 13.07 -2.52
N PRO A 95 7.39 13.69 -1.79
CA PRO A 95 6.26 12.99 -1.16
C PRO A 95 5.48 12.05 -2.09
N ASP A 96 5.24 12.47 -3.33
CA ASP A 96 4.48 11.69 -4.31
C ASP A 96 5.25 10.45 -4.77
N THR A 97 6.56 10.59 -4.96
CA THR A 97 7.44 9.48 -5.35
C THR A 97 7.58 8.49 -4.20
N ASP A 98 7.69 8.97 -2.97
CA ASP A 98 7.80 8.12 -1.78
C ASP A 98 6.49 7.36 -1.54
N ALA A 99 5.33 7.99 -1.73
CA ALA A 99 4.04 7.29 -1.66
C ALA A 99 3.97 6.13 -2.68
N GLN A 100 4.40 6.38 -3.92
CA GLN A 100 4.42 5.36 -4.95
C GLN A 100 5.43 4.24 -4.64
N ALA A 101 6.61 4.59 -4.12
CA ALA A 101 7.64 3.63 -3.73
C ALA A 101 7.15 2.71 -2.60
N ILE A 102 6.50 3.28 -1.57
CA ILE A 102 5.92 2.52 -0.46
C ILE A 102 4.82 1.58 -0.97
N PHE A 103 3.92 2.06 -1.83
CA PHE A 103 2.90 1.20 -2.46
C PHE A 103 3.52 0.02 -3.21
N HIS A 104 4.55 0.27 -4.01
CA HIS A 104 5.27 -0.77 -4.75
C HIS A 104 6.04 -1.73 -3.83
N LEU A 105 6.63 -1.22 -2.74
CA LEU A 105 7.28 -2.05 -1.73
C LEU A 105 6.30 -3.02 -1.07
N VAL A 106 5.17 -2.52 -0.58
CA VAL A 106 4.16 -3.33 0.11
C VAL A 106 3.61 -4.41 -0.82
N THR A 107 3.21 -4.01 -2.04
CA THR A 107 2.65 -4.94 -3.03
C THR A 107 3.69 -5.96 -3.52
N GLY A 108 4.94 -5.54 -3.73
CA GLY A 108 6.03 -6.44 -4.10
C GLY A 108 6.36 -7.46 -3.00
N MET A 109 6.31 -7.06 -1.73
CA MET A 109 6.48 -7.96 -0.59
C MET A 109 5.35 -8.99 -0.50
N ILE A 110 4.10 -8.56 -0.69
CA ILE A 110 2.93 -9.46 -0.73
C ILE A 110 3.09 -10.51 -1.82
N LEU A 111 3.41 -10.09 -3.05
CA LEU A 111 3.59 -10.99 -4.20
C LEU A 111 4.75 -11.98 -3.98
N THR A 112 5.89 -11.49 -3.46
CA THR A 112 7.07 -12.32 -3.21
C THR A 112 6.83 -13.37 -2.12
N GLN A 113 6.10 -13.00 -1.07
CA GLN A 113 5.82 -13.87 0.08
C GLN A 113 4.52 -14.69 -0.09
N GLY A 114 3.75 -14.44 -1.14
CA GLY A 114 2.59 -15.25 -1.55
C GLY A 114 2.96 -16.41 -2.48
N ALA A 115 4.15 -16.37 -3.09
CA ALA A 115 4.63 -17.40 -4.02
C ALA A 115 4.81 -18.77 -3.32
N PRO A 116 4.53 -19.90 -4.02
CA PRO A 116 4.72 -21.24 -3.47
C PRO A 116 6.13 -21.46 -2.92
N GLY A 117 6.23 -21.93 -1.67
CA GLY A 117 7.52 -22.21 -1.00
C GLY A 117 8.14 -21.04 -0.22
N ARG A 118 7.57 -19.82 -0.30
CA ARG A 118 7.93 -18.69 0.58
C ARG A 118 6.74 -18.39 1.49
N ARG A 119 6.96 -18.38 2.81
CA ARG A 119 5.88 -18.24 3.81
C ARG A 119 6.31 -17.44 5.04
N ALA A 120 6.54 -16.15 4.88
CA ALA A 120 6.58 -15.25 6.04
C ALA A 120 5.17 -15.06 6.65
N SER A 121 5.05 -14.79 7.95
CA SER A 121 3.76 -14.39 8.53
C SER A 121 3.39 -12.97 8.10
N ALA A 122 2.10 -12.62 8.18
CA ALA A 122 1.64 -11.27 7.89
C ALA A 122 2.30 -10.25 8.85
N GLU A 123 2.45 -10.62 10.12
CA GLU A 123 3.10 -9.83 11.16
C GLU A 123 4.58 -9.56 10.83
N TYR A 124 5.29 -10.55 10.30
CA TYR A 124 6.67 -10.36 9.87
C TYR A 124 6.76 -9.35 8.71
N ILE A 125 5.87 -9.48 7.72
CA ILE A 125 5.86 -8.56 6.57
C ILE A 125 5.53 -7.15 7.03
N LYS A 126 4.54 -6.98 7.93
CA LYS A 126 4.21 -5.68 8.52
C LYS A 126 5.42 -5.06 9.20
N GLY A 127 6.13 -5.80 10.06
CA GLY A 127 7.32 -5.30 10.76
C GLY A 127 8.41 -4.82 9.79
N VAL A 128 8.77 -5.67 8.82
CA VAL A 128 9.82 -5.33 7.83
C VAL A 128 9.44 -4.09 7.01
N VAL A 129 8.19 -4.00 6.55
CA VAL A 129 7.73 -2.88 5.74
C VAL A 129 7.64 -1.61 6.57
N MET A 130 7.05 -1.67 7.78
CA MET A 130 6.95 -0.51 8.68
C MET A 130 8.33 0.03 9.04
N ASP A 131 9.31 -0.84 9.33
CA ASP A 131 10.69 -0.43 9.59
C ASP A 131 11.29 0.28 8.37
N ALA A 132 11.16 -0.30 7.16
CA ALA A 132 11.70 0.29 5.94
C ALA A 132 11.08 1.67 5.63
N VAL A 133 9.76 1.80 5.79
CA VAL A 133 9.05 3.07 5.61
C VAL A 133 9.47 4.09 6.67
N GLY A 134 9.58 3.66 7.93
CA GLY A 134 10.03 4.52 9.03
C GLY A 134 11.39 5.14 8.79
N HIS A 135 12.34 4.35 8.29
CA HIS A 135 13.67 4.86 7.91
C HIS A 135 13.61 5.80 6.70
N SER A 136 12.80 5.48 5.70
CA SER A 136 12.71 6.25 4.45
C SER A 136 12.12 7.64 4.67
N LEU A 137 11.07 7.74 5.50
CA LEU A 137 10.39 9.00 5.81
C LEU A 137 10.99 9.75 7.00
N LYS A 138 12.05 9.22 7.62
CA LYS A 138 12.68 9.76 8.84
C LYS A 138 11.64 10.03 9.93
N LEU A 139 10.74 9.08 10.15
CA LEU A 139 9.70 9.22 11.16
C LEU A 139 10.34 9.45 12.53
N ALA A 140 9.83 10.42 13.28
CA ALA A 140 10.26 10.62 14.65
C ALA A 140 10.03 9.31 15.43
N ARG A 141 11.07 8.81 16.11
CA ARG A 141 10.86 7.72 17.08
C ARG A 141 9.98 8.26 18.21
N PRO A 142 9.02 7.47 18.72
CA PRO A 142 8.21 7.86 19.86
C PRO A 142 9.06 8.19 21.08
#